data_AF-A0A0C3AY83-F1
#
_entry.id   AF-A0A0C3AY83-F1
#
_cell.length_a   1.000
_cell.length_b   1.000
_cell.length_c   1.000
_cell.angle_alpha   90.00
_cell.angle_beta   90.00
_cell.angle_gamma   90.00
#
_symmetry.space_group_name_H-M   'P 1'
#
loop_
_entity.id
_entity.type
_entity.pdbx_description
1 polymer ?
#
loop_
_entity_poly.entity_id
_entity_poly.type
_entity_poly.pdbx_seq_one_letter_code
_entity_poly.pdbx_strand_id
1 'polypeptide(L)'
;MQSNLRLLTLLINLGLVHAHMAAWHRGMYCLNGTTPGVDNENASEAVRPVYQLPKSEWWSTSFSCALPSCDEFPPAPGDFIELPAGGSFTVEIAGNRGQTSLSYGGKYIANDLADDYSESPNCITSPNYHTQNKTTAAGTVFAISYQASECDIKQVTAENLVVFTVKYHTPWNRLTSYNVPAALPACPDDGCHCVWGWVPNHCGQPNMYMHPYKCKVIGATSS
;
A
#
# COMPACT_ATOMS: atom_id res chain seq x y z
N MET A 1 18.22 36.03 -47.13
CA MET A 1 19.12 34.89 -46.83
C MET A 1 19.27 34.82 -45.32
N GLN A 2 18.77 33.75 -44.69
CA GLN A 2 19.19 33.12 -43.41
C GLN A 2 19.38 34.03 -42.17
N SER A 3 18.93 33.72 -40.95
CA SER A 3 18.47 32.48 -40.34
C SER A 3 17.87 32.89 -39.00
N ASN A 4 16.60 32.55 -38.73
CA ASN A 4 16.02 32.65 -37.39
C ASN A 4 16.30 31.33 -36.67
N LEU A 5 17.37 31.29 -35.87
CA LEU A 5 17.69 30.14 -35.02
C LEU A 5 16.71 30.12 -33.83
N ARG A 6 15.58 29.42 -33.99
CA ARG A 6 14.69 29.09 -32.87
C ARG A 6 15.34 27.96 -32.07
N LEU A 7 15.88 28.31 -30.90
CA LEU A 7 16.35 27.35 -29.91
C LEU A 7 15.13 26.66 -29.29
N LEU A 8 14.84 25.43 -29.74
CA LEU A 8 13.82 24.58 -29.15
C LEU A 8 14.41 24.01 -27.85
N THR A 9 14.02 24.55 -26.70
CA THR A 9 14.38 23.99 -25.40
C THR A 9 13.61 22.67 -25.23
N LEU A 10 14.27 21.55 -25.48
CA LEU A 10 13.73 20.23 -25.19
C LEU A 10 13.71 20.06 -23.67
N LEU A 11 12.57 20.32 -23.04
CA LEU A 11 12.29 19.90 -21.66
C LEU A 11 12.27 18.37 -21.63
N ILE A 12 13.43 17.79 -21.33
CA ILE A 12 13.52 16.38 -20.96
C ILE A 12 12.79 16.27 -19.62
N ASN A 13 11.51 15.93 -19.66
CA ASN A 13 10.83 15.34 -18.51
C ASN A 13 11.55 14.02 -18.23
N LEU A 14 12.58 14.06 -17.39
CA LEU A 14 13.03 12.91 -16.62
C LEU A 14 11.84 12.54 -15.73
N GLY A 15 10.89 11.79 -16.30
CA GLY A 15 9.87 11.11 -15.54
C GLY A 15 10.63 10.14 -14.64
N LEU A 16 10.94 10.58 -13.42
CA LEU A 16 11.36 9.69 -12.35
C LEU A 16 10.23 8.67 -12.24
N VAL A 17 10.51 7.46 -12.69
CA VAL A 17 9.54 6.37 -12.73
C VAL A 17 9.22 6.04 -11.27
N HIS A 18 8.12 6.58 -10.75
CA HIS A 18 7.68 6.33 -9.39
C HIS A 18 7.05 4.92 -9.36
N ALA A 19 7.91 3.93 -9.09
CA ALA A 19 7.53 2.56 -8.79
C ALA A 19 6.88 2.52 -7.42
N HIS A 20 5.57 2.76 -7.29
CA HIS A 20 4.98 3.16 -6.02
C HIS A 20 3.55 2.60 -5.95
N MET A 21 3.28 1.62 -5.08
CA MET A 21 1.96 1.00 -4.91
C MET A 21 1.62 0.90 -3.43
N ALA A 22 0.34 1.09 -3.09
CA ALA A 22 -0.20 0.88 -1.75
C ALA A 22 -1.55 0.16 -1.83
N ALA A 23 -1.92 -0.57 -0.77
CA ALA A 23 -3.21 -1.24 -0.63
C ALA A 23 -4.26 -0.31 0.00
N TRP A 24 -4.86 0.57 -0.79
CA TRP A 24 -5.83 1.54 -0.34
C TRP A 24 -7.08 0.89 0.27
N HIS A 25 -7.43 1.36 1.47
CA HIS A 25 -8.63 0.96 2.21
C HIS A 25 -9.00 2.06 3.23
N ARG A 26 -10.27 2.19 3.60
CA ARG A 26 -10.73 3.21 4.57
C ARG A 26 -10.06 3.11 5.94
N GLY A 27 -9.79 1.89 6.39
CA GLY A 27 -9.07 1.61 7.64
C GLY A 27 -7.57 1.93 7.61
N MET A 28 -7.02 2.49 6.53
CA MET A 28 -5.60 2.82 6.43
C MET A 28 -5.25 4.14 7.12
N TYR A 29 -4.02 4.24 7.60
CA TYR A 29 -3.47 5.53 8.01
C TYR A 29 -3.10 6.35 6.77
N CYS A 30 -3.13 7.67 6.88
CA CYS A 30 -2.79 8.58 5.78
C CYS A 30 -3.62 8.42 4.50
N LEU A 31 -4.85 7.91 4.60
CA LEU A 31 -5.76 7.83 3.45
C LEU A 31 -5.85 9.18 2.72
N ASN A 32 -5.94 10.26 3.49
CA ASN A 32 -6.11 11.63 3.00
C ASN A 32 -4.79 12.37 2.79
N GLY A 33 -3.64 11.69 2.88
CA GLY A 33 -2.32 12.31 2.96
C GLY A 33 -1.93 12.73 4.39
N THR A 34 -0.87 13.54 4.50
CA THR A 34 -0.23 13.94 5.77
C THR A 34 -0.43 15.42 6.11
N THR A 35 -1.45 16.07 5.57
CA THR A 35 -1.75 17.48 5.87
C THR A 35 -2.97 17.58 6.79
N PRO A 36 -2.83 18.12 8.02
CA PRO A 36 -3.95 18.23 8.96
C PRO A 36 -5.16 18.98 8.38
N GLY A 37 -6.34 18.38 8.52
CA GLY A 37 -7.60 18.97 8.07
C GLY A 37 -7.82 18.97 6.54
N VAL A 38 -6.96 18.31 5.77
CA VAL A 38 -7.08 18.25 4.30
C VAL A 38 -7.44 16.84 3.86
N ASP A 39 -8.50 16.73 3.05
CA ASP A 39 -8.82 15.51 2.30
C ASP A 39 -8.16 15.57 0.92
N ASN A 40 -6.94 15.05 0.79
CA ASN A 40 -6.26 15.01 -0.50
C ASN A 40 -6.76 13.84 -1.34
N GLU A 41 -7.71 14.11 -2.22
CA GLU A 41 -8.24 13.13 -3.19
C GLU A 41 -7.15 12.59 -4.14
N ASN A 42 -6.05 13.33 -4.37
CA ASN A 42 -4.92 12.89 -5.19
C ASN A 42 -3.72 12.36 -4.37
N ALA A 43 -3.96 11.88 -3.15
CA ALA A 43 -2.88 11.44 -2.26
C ALA A 43 -1.99 10.37 -2.91
N SER A 44 -0.67 10.58 -2.81
CA SER A 44 0.39 9.66 -3.25
C SER A 44 1.42 9.41 -2.15
N GLU A 45 1.12 9.86 -0.94
CA GLU A 45 1.96 9.79 0.24
C GLU A 45 2.20 8.34 0.64
N ALA A 46 1.13 7.55 0.69
CA ALA A 46 1.18 6.15 1.07
C ALA A 46 2.10 5.35 0.12
N VAL A 47 2.15 5.66 -1.16
CA VAL A 47 2.83 4.79 -2.13
C VAL A 47 4.36 4.92 -2.13
N ARG A 48 4.93 5.78 -1.28
CA ARG A 48 6.38 5.97 -1.18
C ARG A 48 7.09 4.71 -0.66
N PRO A 49 8.23 4.31 -1.26
CA PRO A 49 9.01 3.19 -0.77
C PRO A 49 9.85 3.57 0.43
N VAL A 50 10.17 2.56 1.22
CA VAL A 50 11.23 2.58 2.23
C VAL A 50 12.52 2.09 1.57
N TYR A 51 13.54 2.94 1.54
CA TYR A 51 14.76 2.71 0.78
C TYR A 51 16.00 3.30 1.48
N GLN A 52 17.04 2.48 1.65
CA GLN A 52 18.34 2.89 2.22
C GLN A 52 18.27 3.59 3.60
N LEU A 53 17.37 3.11 4.48
CA LEU A 53 17.24 3.61 5.85
C LEU A 53 17.78 2.59 6.88
N PRO A 54 18.46 3.04 7.95
CA PRO A 54 18.88 2.16 9.06
C PRO A 54 17.68 1.59 9.84
N LYS A 55 17.87 0.51 10.62
CA LYS A 55 16.75 -0.20 11.31
C LYS A 55 15.82 0.70 12.10
N SER A 56 16.41 1.59 12.89
CA SER A 56 15.67 2.56 13.72
C SER A 56 14.83 3.54 12.90
N GLU A 57 15.31 3.90 11.71
CA GLU A 57 14.62 4.84 10.83
C GLU A 57 13.60 4.13 9.97
N TRP A 58 13.95 3.00 9.33
CA TRP A 58 13.01 2.28 8.47
C TRP A 58 11.81 1.80 9.24
N TRP A 59 11.94 1.34 10.49
CA TRP A 59 10.78 0.93 11.28
C TRP A 59 9.87 2.12 11.53
N SER A 60 10.45 3.22 12.02
CA SER A 60 9.72 4.46 12.28
C SER A 60 9.08 5.02 11.02
N THR A 61 9.73 4.92 9.85
CA THR A 61 9.25 5.35 8.52
C THR A 61 8.57 4.23 7.72
N SER A 62 8.34 3.05 8.28
CA SER A 62 7.50 2.00 7.66
C SER A 62 6.17 2.00 8.39
N PHE A 63 6.23 2.24 9.69
CA PHE A 63 5.08 2.34 10.57
C PHE A 63 4.43 3.72 10.53
N SER A 64 5.19 4.78 10.28
CA SER A 64 4.63 6.11 9.96
C SER A 64 4.37 6.26 8.45
N CYS A 65 4.25 5.16 7.69
CA CYS A 65 4.47 5.11 6.23
C CYS A 65 5.86 5.66 5.86
N ALA A 66 6.30 5.54 4.60
CA ALA A 66 7.56 6.11 4.08
C ALA A 66 7.64 7.66 4.13
N LEU A 67 6.94 8.26 5.07
CA LEU A 67 6.81 9.64 5.42
C LEU A 67 6.91 9.80 6.94
N PRO A 68 7.44 10.91 7.44
CA PRO A 68 7.19 11.30 8.81
C PRO A 68 5.67 11.46 9.04
N SER A 69 5.18 11.03 10.20
CA SER A 69 3.88 11.39 10.77
C SER A 69 2.62 10.67 10.28
N CYS A 70 2.61 9.60 9.46
CA CYS A 70 1.32 8.94 9.17
C CYS A 70 0.65 8.29 10.37
N ASP A 71 1.40 7.96 11.41
CA ASP A 71 0.87 7.60 12.72
C ASP A 71 -0.03 8.69 13.32
N GLU A 72 0.16 9.95 12.96
CA GLU A 72 -0.67 11.10 13.35
C GLU A 72 -1.96 11.24 12.51
N PHE A 73 -2.10 10.46 11.43
CA PHE A 73 -3.27 10.49 10.54
C PHE A 73 -4.00 9.13 10.55
N PRO A 74 -4.64 8.76 11.68
CA PRO A 74 -5.41 7.54 11.77
C PRO A 74 -6.61 7.56 10.81
N PRO A 75 -7.15 6.38 10.46
CA PRO A 75 -8.43 6.31 9.76
C PRO A 75 -9.55 6.98 10.57
N ALA A 76 -10.65 7.34 9.91
CA ALA A 76 -11.80 7.95 10.57
C ALA A 76 -12.37 7.03 11.66
N PRO A 77 -12.99 7.58 12.73
CA PRO A 77 -13.60 6.76 13.77
C PRO A 77 -14.60 5.74 13.19
N GLY A 78 -14.39 4.47 13.51
CA GLY A 78 -15.21 3.36 13.01
C GLY A 78 -14.72 2.73 11.70
N ASP A 79 -13.75 3.32 11.01
CA ASP A 79 -13.15 2.73 9.81
C ASP A 79 -12.05 1.71 10.20
N PHE A 80 -12.32 0.44 9.90
CA PHE A 80 -11.40 -0.69 10.08
C PHE A 80 -11.36 -1.52 8.81
N ILE A 81 -10.24 -2.21 8.56
CA ILE A 81 -10.30 -3.43 7.75
C ILE A 81 -11.01 -4.50 8.58
N GLU A 82 -12.15 -4.98 8.10
CA GLU A 82 -12.84 -6.12 8.69
C GLU A 82 -12.21 -7.42 8.18
N LEU A 83 -11.77 -8.28 9.10
CA LEU A 83 -11.15 -9.56 8.82
C LEU A 83 -12.14 -10.68 9.20
N PRO A 84 -12.98 -11.16 8.27
CA PRO A 84 -13.91 -12.25 8.56
C PRO A 84 -13.15 -13.56 8.75
N ALA A 85 -13.19 -14.15 9.95
CA ALA A 85 -12.52 -15.41 10.23
C ALA A 85 -12.98 -16.51 9.27
N GLY A 86 -12.04 -17.09 8.51
CA GLY A 86 -12.31 -18.12 7.50
C GLY A 86 -12.86 -17.59 6.17
N GLY A 87 -13.04 -16.27 6.07
CA GLY A 87 -13.49 -15.59 4.87
C GLY A 87 -12.34 -14.90 4.11
N SER A 88 -12.67 -13.79 3.46
CA SER A 88 -11.70 -12.94 2.78
C SER A 88 -12.10 -11.47 2.88
N PHE A 89 -11.12 -10.58 2.74
CA PHE A 89 -11.33 -9.13 2.63
C PHE A 89 -10.65 -8.62 1.35
N THR A 90 -11.10 -7.48 0.84
CA THR A 90 -10.60 -6.89 -0.41
C THR A 90 -10.10 -5.48 -0.18
N VAL A 91 -8.98 -5.15 -0.83
CA VAL A 91 -8.36 -3.82 -0.84
C VAL A 91 -8.10 -3.38 -2.29
N GLU A 92 -7.85 -2.09 -2.50
CA GLU A 92 -7.50 -1.54 -3.81
C GLU A 92 -6.00 -1.24 -3.89
N ILE A 93 -5.24 -2.01 -4.66
CA ILE A 93 -3.81 -1.76 -4.87
C ILE A 93 -3.61 -0.78 -6.03
N ALA A 94 -3.14 0.43 -5.75
CA ALA A 94 -2.96 1.48 -6.75
C ALA A 94 -1.77 2.40 -6.44
N GLY A 95 -1.28 3.12 -7.46
CA GLY A 95 -0.16 4.05 -7.32
C GLY A 95 -0.55 5.46 -6.88
N ASN A 96 -1.84 5.74 -6.75
CA ASN A 96 -2.38 6.98 -6.20
C ASN A 96 -3.81 6.73 -5.69
N ARG A 97 -4.25 7.43 -4.64
CA ARG A 97 -5.64 7.33 -4.15
C ARG A 97 -6.66 7.68 -5.23
N GLY A 98 -6.36 8.67 -6.06
CA GLY A 98 -7.20 9.10 -7.18
C GLY A 98 -7.50 8.00 -8.20
N GLN A 99 -6.70 6.93 -8.21
CA GLN A 99 -6.87 5.76 -9.06
C GLN A 99 -7.72 4.65 -8.42
N THR A 100 -8.32 4.92 -7.27
CA THR A 100 -9.17 3.99 -6.51
C THR A 100 -10.61 4.49 -6.45
N SER A 101 -11.53 3.66 -5.94
CA SER A 101 -12.91 4.10 -5.69
C SER A 101 -13.03 5.09 -4.52
N LEU A 102 -11.97 5.29 -3.73
CA LEU A 102 -11.95 6.11 -2.53
C LEU A 102 -11.71 7.62 -2.81
N SER A 103 -11.79 8.04 -4.08
CA SER A 103 -11.50 9.41 -4.50
C SER A 103 -12.24 9.80 -5.77
N TYR A 104 -12.54 11.08 -5.95
CA TYR A 104 -13.19 11.69 -7.11
C TYR A 104 -14.48 11.00 -7.54
N GLY A 105 -15.21 10.40 -6.59
CA GLY A 105 -16.40 9.59 -6.88
C GLY A 105 -16.14 8.42 -7.84
N GLY A 106 -14.90 7.90 -7.89
CA GLY A 106 -14.50 6.81 -8.78
C GLY A 106 -14.22 7.21 -10.23
N LYS A 107 -14.15 8.51 -10.54
CA LYS A 107 -13.99 9.01 -11.92
C LYS A 107 -12.69 8.58 -12.61
N TYR A 108 -11.61 8.43 -11.85
CA TYR A 108 -10.26 8.15 -12.39
C TYR A 108 -9.72 6.80 -11.98
N ILE A 109 -10.60 5.86 -11.63
CA ILE A 109 -10.23 4.49 -11.27
C ILE A 109 -9.33 3.89 -12.35
N ALA A 110 -8.20 3.32 -11.94
CA ALA A 110 -7.28 2.66 -12.86
C ALA A 110 -7.88 1.35 -13.40
N ASN A 111 -7.62 1.09 -14.68
CA ASN A 111 -7.88 -0.20 -15.31
C ASN A 111 -6.79 -1.20 -14.94
N ASP A 112 -7.18 -2.47 -14.80
CA ASP A 112 -6.24 -3.57 -14.62
C ASP A 112 -5.55 -3.92 -15.94
N LEU A 113 -4.31 -4.42 -15.86
CA LEU A 113 -3.65 -5.04 -16.99
C LEU A 113 -4.29 -6.40 -17.30
N ALA A 114 -4.27 -6.81 -18.56
CA ALA A 114 -4.68 -8.16 -18.94
C ALA A 114 -3.75 -9.20 -18.29
N ASP A 115 -4.28 -10.38 -17.94
CA ASP A 115 -3.52 -11.42 -17.23
C ASP A 115 -2.33 -11.98 -18.04
N ASP A 116 -2.40 -11.91 -19.37
CA ASP A 116 -1.35 -12.32 -20.31
C ASP A 116 -0.41 -11.18 -20.72
N TYR A 117 -0.60 -9.97 -20.19
CA TYR A 117 0.26 -8.84 -20.48
C TYR A 117 1.69 -9.08 -19.98
N SER A 118 2.66 -8.76 -20.84
CA SER A 118 4.07 -8.94 -20.57
C SER A 118 4.91 -7.92 -21.31
N GLU A 119 5.86 -7.30 -20.61
CA GLU A 119 6.92 -6.48 -21.22
C GLU A 119 8.28 -7.20 -21.25
N SER A 120 8.33 -8.47 -20.84
CA SER A 120 9.56 -9.28 -20.82
C SER A 120 10.37 -9.19 -22.12
N PRO A 121 11.70 -8.98 -22.06
CA PRO A 121 12.55 -8.98 -20.86
C PRO A 121 12.59 -7.65 -20.10
N ASN A 122 11.81 -6.65 -20.53
CA ASN A 122 11.73 -5.36 -19.85
C ASN A 122 10.74 -5.40 -18.69
N CYS A 123 10.90 -4.45 -17.77
CA CYS A 123 9.99 -4.26 -16.64
C CYS A 123 8.84 -3.35 -17.04
N ILE A 124 7.65 -3.68 -16.56
CA ILE A 124 6.47 -2.83 -16.68
C ILE A 124 6.71 -1.53 -15.92
N THR A 125 6.66 -0.41 -16.63
CA THR A 125 6.96 0.92 -16.07
C THR A 125 5.72 1.76 -15.78
N SER A 126 4.54 1.38 -16.30
CA SER A 126 3.28 2.09 -16.06
C SER A 126 2.07 1.15 -16.19
N PRO A 127 1.34 0.89 -15.11
CA PRO A 127 1.71 1.15 -13.71
C PRO A 127 2.95 0.35 -13.31
N ASN A 128 3.80 0.93 -12.47
CA ASN A 128 5.07 0.29 -12.13
C ASN A 128 4.89 -0.71 -10.99
N TYR A 129 4.64 -1.96 -11.38
CA TYR A 129 4.46 -3.11 -10.50
C TYR A 129 5.76 -3.82 -10.13
N HIS A 130 6.92 -3.27 -10.49
CA HIS A 130 8.23 -3.92 -10.28
C HIS A 130 8.23 -5.38 -10.78
N THR A 131 7.71 -5.61 -11.98
CA THR A 131 7.63 -6.94 -12.57
C THR A 131 7.62 -6.86 -14.10
N GLN A 132 7.83 -7.99 -14.77
CA GLN A 132 7.77 -8.09 -16.23
C GLN A 132 6.40 -8.56 -16.71
N ASN A 133 5.69 -9.32 -15.87
CA ASN A 133 4.38 -9.93 -16.12
C ASN A 133 3.78 -10.46 -14.79
N LYS A 134 2.54 -10.97 -14.82
CA LYS A 134 1.83 -11.43 -13.61
C LYS A 134 2.60 -12.47 -12.81
N THR A 135 3.15 -13.47 -13.49
CA THR A 135 3.78 -14.63 -12.82
C THR A 135 5.09 -14.27 -12.15
N THR A 136 5.74 -13.18 -12.58
CA THR A 136 6.97 -12.67 -11.98
C THR A 136 6.72 -11.61 -10.89
N ALA A 137 5.46 -11.26 -10.59
CA ALA A 137 5.14 -10.36 -9.47
C ALA A 137 5.40 -11.06 -8.12
N ALA A 138 6.10 -10.37 -7.22
CA ALA A 138 6.69 -10.96 -6.01
C ALA A 138 5.67 -11.51 -5.00
N GLY A 139 4.47 -10.93 -4.96
CA GLY A 139 3.47 -11.19 -3.94
C GLY A 139 3.51 -10.18 -2.80
N THR A 140 2.39 -10.08 -2.09
CA THR A 140 2.18 -9.13 -0.99
C THR A 140 1.56 -9.84 0.20
N VAL A 141 1.65 -9.24 1.38
CA VAL A 141 1.20 -9.84 2.63
C VAL A 141 0.36 -8.87 3.45
N PHE A 142 -0.46 -9.42 4.34
CA PHE A 142 -0.95 -8.70 5.51
C PHE A 142 -0.45 -9.37 6.78
N ALA A 143 0.08 -8.54 7.69
CA ALA A 143 0.44 -8.90 9.05
C ALA A 143 -0.50 -8.24 10.05
N ILE A 144 -0.61 -8.82 11.24
CA ILE A 144 -1.45 -8.33 12.34
C ILE A 144 -0.62 -8.23 13.62
N SER A 145 -0.89 -7.20 14.42
CA SER A 145 -0.44 -7.04 15.80
C SER A 145 -1.67 -6.79 16.68
N TYR A 146 -1.79 -7.56 17.75
CA TYR A 146 -2.89 -7.48 18.72
C TYR A 146 -2.65 -6.40 19.79
N GLN A 147 -1.69 -5.51 19.57
CA GLN A 147 -1.65 -4.28 20.35
C GLN A 147 -2.96 -3.51 20.12
N ALA A 148 -3.59 -3.12 21.22
CA ALA A 148 -4.85 -2.40 21.24
C ALA A 148 -4.74 -1.12 20.37
N SER A 149 -5.78 -0.76 19.62
CA SER A 149 -5.71 0.37 18.68
C SER A 149 -5.75 1.76 19.34
N GLU A 150 -6.10 1.83 20.62
CA GLU A 150 -5.92 2.96 21.53
C GLU A 150 -4.49 3.03 22.08
N CYS A 151 -3.77 1.90 22.12
CA CYS A 151 -2.31 1.95 22.29
C CYS A 151 -1.74 2.55 21.01
N ASP A 152 -1.00 3.65 21.18
CA ASP A 152 -0.28 4.33 20.10
C ASP A 152 0.32 3.28 19.15
N ILE A 153 0.00 3.41 17.86
CA ILE A 153 0.55 2.63 16.74
C ILE A 153 2.07 2.41 16.90
N LYS A 154 2.80 3.34 17.55
CA LYS A 154 4.21 3.20 17.95
C LYS A 154 4.58 1.98 18.81
N GLN A 155 3.63 1.31 19.45
CA GLN A 155 3.87 0.08 20.22
C GLN A 155 3.93 -1.19 19.35
N VAL A 156 3.55 -1.10 18.08
CA VAL A 156 3.75 -2.21 17.15
C VAL A 156 5.23 -2.27 16.79
N THR A 157 5.79 -3.47 16.86
CA THR A 157 7.19 -3.75 16.54
C THR A 157 7.27 -4.89 15.52
N ALA A 158 8.44 -5.06 14.90
CA ALA A 158 8.64 -6.16 13.95
C ALA A 158 8.40 -7.51 14.61
N GLU A 159 8.68 -7.61 15.90
CA GLU A 159 8.59 -8.83 16.71
C GLU A 159 7.14 -9.15 17.13
N ASN A 160 6.22 -8.18 17.11
CA ASN A 160 4.81 -8.41 17.42
C ASN A 160 3.87 -8.37 16.20
N LEU A 161 4.44 -8.21 14.99
CA LEU A 161 3.71 -8.40 13.74
C LEU A 161 3.81 -9.86 13.28
N VAL A 162 2.65 -10.46 13.03
CA VAL A 162 2.57 -11.82 12.49
C VAL A 162 1.87 -11.79 11.14
N VAL A 163 2.53 -12.28 10.10
CA VAL A 163 1.90 -12.46 8.77
C VAL A 163 0.83 -13.53 8.88
N PHE A 164 -0.43 -13.15 8.63
CA PHE A 164 -1.56 -14.08 8.69
C PHE A 164 -2.11 -14.44 7.31
N THR A 165 -1.76 -13.67 6.27
CA THR A 165 -2.19 -13.93 4.90
C THR A 165 -1.20 -13.42 3.87
N VAL A 166 -1.14 -14.13 2.74
CA VAL A 166 -0.24 -13.88 1.61
C VAL A 166 -1.04 -13.96 0.33
N LYS A 167 -0.75 -13.07 -0.61
CA LYS A 167 -1.27 -13.13 -1.98
C LYS A 167 -0.11 -13.16 -2.97
N TYR A 168 0.11 -14.30 -3.60
CA TYR A 168 1.09 -14.44 -4.67
C TYR A 168 0.72 -13.61 -5.90
N HIS A 169 1.71 -13.31 -6.75
CA HIS A 169 1.51 -12.61 -8.02
C HIS A 169 0.80 -11.26 -7.87
N THR A 170 1.19 -10.52 -6.83
CA THR A 170 0.71 -9.16 -6.58
C THR A 170 1.89 -8.21 -6.32
N PRO A 171 1.74 -6.90 -6.57
CA PRO A 171 0.61 -6.22 -7.23
C PRO A 171 0.37 -6.67 -8.67
N TRP A 172 -0.89 -6.74 -9.09
CA TRP A 172 -1.28 -6.99 -10.49
C TRP A 172 -2.66 -6.43 -10.81
N ASN A 173 -3.67 -6.85 -10.03
CA ASN A 173 -5.02 -6.30 -10.10
C ASN A 173 -5.21 -5.25 -9.01
N ARG A 174 -5.96 -4.19 -9.30
CA ARG A 174 -6.36 -3.19 -8.33
C ARG A 174 -7.18 -3.83 -7.23
N LEU A 175 -8.29 -4.48 -7.56
CA LEU A 175 -9.07 -5.21 -6.55
C LEU A 175 -8.37 -6.52 -6.21
N THR A 176 -7.82 -6.59 -5.00
CA THR A 176 -7.08 -7.75 -4.53
C THR A 176 -7.68 -8.26 -3.23
N SER A 177 -8.12 -9.52 -3.24
CA SER A 177 -8.68 -10.19 -2.06
C SER A 177 -7.67 -11.12 -1.39
N TYR A 178 -7.65 -11.07 -0.05
CA TYR A 178 -6.80 -11.86 0.83
C TYR A 178 -7.66 -12.76 1.71
N ASN A 179 -7.25 -14.01 1.87
CA ASN A 179 -7.97 -14.98 2.70
C ASN A 179 -7.59 -14.81 4.17
N VAL A 180 -8.56 -14.95 5.08
CA VAL A 180 -8.35 -14.82 6.53
C VAL A 180 -8.42 -16.23 7.14
N PRO A 181 -7.45 -16.64 7.97
CA PRO A 181 -7.52 -17.91 8.69
C PRO A 181 -8.80 -18.03 9.54
N ALA A 182 -9.42 -19.21 9.54
CA ALA A 182 -10.61 -19.48 10.36
C ALA A 182 -10.35 -19.38 11.87
N ALA A 183 -9.12 -19.67 12.28
CA ALA A 183 -8.70 -19.64 13.68
C ALA A 183 -7.99 -18.32 14.07
N LEU A 184 -8.14 -17.25 13.29
CA LEU A 184 -7.57 -15.95 13.65
C LEU A 184 -8.28 -15.41 14.91
N PRO A 185 -7.56 -15.18 16.03
CA PRO A 185 -8.17 -14.72 17.28
C PRO A 185 -8.89 -13.38 17.18
N ALA A 186 -9.78 -13.11 18.13
CA ALA A 186 -10.42 -11.81 18.25
C ALA A 186 -9.41 -10.71 18.60
N CYS A 187 -9.59 -9.52 18.02
CA CYS A 187 -8.88 -8.32 18.46
C CYS A 187 -9.38 -7.85 19.83
N PRO A 188 -8.61 -7.02 20.55
CA PRO A 188 -9.16 -6.21 21.65
C PRO A 188 -10.37 -5.37 21.19
N ASP A 189 -11.18 -4.89 22.14
CA ASP A 189 -12.46 -4.20 21.86
C ASP A 189 -12.31 -2.97 20.93
N ASP A 190 -11.17 -2.29 21.02
CA ASP A 190 -10.81 -1.13 20.20
C ASP A 190 -10.16 -1.50 18.87
N GLY A 191 -9.94 -2.78 18.59
CA GLY A 191 -9.32 -3.31 17.37
C GLY A 191 -7.82 -3.57 17.48
N CYS A 192 -7.26 -4.04 16.37
CA CYS A 192 -5.83 -4.34 16.18
C CYS A 192 -5.20 -3.38 15.17
N HIS A 193 -3.88 -3.51 15.00
CA HIS A 193 -3.16 -2.95 13.86
C HIS A 193 -2.81 -4.03 12.84
N CYS A 194 -3.06 -3.74 11.58
CA CYS A 194 -2.62 -4.57 10.47
C CYS A 194 -1.61 -3.81 9.61
N VAL A 195 -0.76 -4.54 8.90
CA VAL A 195 0.23 -3.96 7.99
C VAL A 195 0.19 -4.69 6.66
N TRP A 196 0.01 -3.94 5.58
CA TRP A 196 0.28 -4.43 4.24
C TRP A 196 1.78 -4.32 3.98
N GLY A 197 2.40 -5.42 3.52
CA GLY A 197 3.82 -5.48 3.23
C GLY A 197 4.09 -5.95 1.81
N TRP A 198 5.09 -5.35 1.17
CA TRP A 198 5.56 -5.73 -0.15
C TRP A 198 7.07 -5.49 -0.29
N VAL A 199 7.77 -6.51 -0.79
CA VAL A 199 9.17 -6.39 -1.23
C VAL A 199 9.21 -6.82 -2.70
N PRO A 200 9.35 -5.86 -3.64
CA PRO A 200 9.41 -6.20 -5.04
C PRO A 200 10.67 -6.99 -5.40
N ASN A 201 10.63 -7.66 -6.55
CA ASN A 201 11.71 -8.54 -6.97
C ASN A 201 12.07 -8.33 -8.45
N HIS A 202 13.35 -8.44 -8.78
CA HIS A 202 13.94 -8.45 -10.12
C HIS A 202 13.76 -7.22 -11.03
N CYS A 203 12.85 -6.29 -10.73
CA CYS A 203 12.56 -5.14 -11.59
C CYS A 203 12.66 -3.82 -10.84
N GLY A 204 13.39 -2.85 -11.40
CA GLY A 204 13.61 -1.54 -10.78
C GLY A 204 14.59 -1.56 -9.61
N GLN A 205 14.63 -0.46 -8.85
CA GLN A 205 15.47 -0.32 -7.67
C GLN A 205 14.91 -1.15 -6.51
N PRO A 206 15.71 -2.02 -5.87
CA PRO A 206 15.27 -2.79 -4.70
C PRO A 206 14.84 -1.86 -3.56
N ASN A 207 13.63 -2.06 -3.04
CA ASN A 207 13.04 -1.28 -1.96
C ASN A 207 11.98 -2.12 -1.22
N MET A 208 11.29 -1.53 -0.26
CA MET A 208 10.19 -2.19 0.45
C MET A 208 9.02 -1.22 0.68
N TYR A 209 7.81 -1.75 0.84
CA TYR A 209 6.62 -0.99 1.17
C TYR A 209 5.95 -1.61 2.37
N MET A 210 5.53 -0.74 3.29
CA MET A 210 4.81 -1.10 4.49
C MET A 210 3.80 0.00 4.80
N HIS A 211 2.53 -0.38 4.96
CA HIS A 211 1.45 0.56 5.30
C HIS A 211 0.63 0.01 6.45
N PRO A 212 0.37 0.80 7.50
CA PRO A 212 -0.45 0.36 8.61
C PRO A 212 -1.95 0.65 8.37
N TYR A 213 -2.77 -0.11 9.07
CA TYR A 213 -4.23 -0.04 9.07
C TYR A 213 -4.75 -0.31 10.47
N LYS A 214 -5.88 0.30 10.84
CA LYS A 214 -6.74 -0.27 11.89
C LYS A 214 -7.50 -1.46 11.30
N CYS A 215 -7.53 -2.56 12.00
CA CYS A 215 -8.25 -3.76 11.59
C CYS A 215 -8.97 -4.42 12.77
N LYS A 216 -9.99 -5.22 12.48
CA LYS A 216 -10.72 -6.00 13.50
C LYS A 216 -11.09 -7.36 12.93
N VAL A 217 -10.97 -8.40 13.76
CA VAL A 217 -11.41 -9.75 13.38
C VAL A 217 -12.90 -9.88 13.70
N ILE A 218 -13.69 -10.26 12.69
CA ILE A 218 -15.13 -10.49 12.85
C ILE A 218 -15.44 -11.98 12.73
N GLY A 219 -16.36 -12.47 13.57
CA GLY A 219 -16.72 -13.89 13.59
C GLY A 219 -15.63 -14.82 14.14
N ALA A 220 -14.68 -14.30 14.93
CA ALA A 220 -13.65 -15.12 15.56
C ALA A 220 -14.26 -16.16 16.49
N THR A 221 -13.79 -17.41 16.39
CA THR A 221 -14.21 -18.52 17.27
C THR A 221 -13.07 -19.05 18.14
N SER A 222 -11.87 -18.47 18.00
CA SER A 222 -10.67 -18.81 18.76
C SER A 222 -10.26 -17.66 19.70
N SER A 223 -9.61 -18.01 20.82
CA SER A 223 -9.13 -17.12 21.88
C SER A 223 -7.64 -17.23 22.08
#